data_AF-A0A6C0HXC5-F1
#
_entry.id   AF-A0A6C0HXC5-F1
#
_cell.length_a   1.000
_cell.length_b   1.000
_cell.length_c   1.000
_cell.angle_alpha   90.00
_cell.angle_beta   90.00
_cell.angle_gamma   90.00
#
_symmetry.space_group_name_H-M   'P 1'
#
loop_
_entity.id
_entity.type
_entity.pdbx_description
1 polymer ?
#
loop_
_entity_poly.entity_id
_entity_poly.type
_entity_poly.pdbx_seq_one_letter_code
_entity_poly.pdbx_strand_id
1 'polypeptide(L)'
;MDKGKVLEEVSRNGYSVMNVSEELKRDKDVALAAVTNNGNALRFLVHFKDNEEIVQAAVRQNGMALQVASNRLKDHEDIVMAAVSQHGDALRYVSDRLKHNYTVAMAAVRQNGSAIQYLPPVVKNDYEIAMAAVNQKGSAYEYIPHPLNENREIILAAVSQDGHVIRRIPVEFKTDMDIVMAAVRQNGNAIMFLPEFKSNKEVAIAAVSQNGEAISSLSRELKDDEDVVRAAIANNPIALMYSPRLKSDRKFVMEQVEQDGNALQYASLQLRGDEELLWIATQNGYHPYGNEVPIIQSHQATRRTELVPFLTAAKPTYRVESASEPHALKGLNKHGPHFAEQFRKMIASFHGEPPGKTRGGKRRSRRTRRR
;
A
#
# COMPACT_ATOMS: atom_id res chain seq x y z
N MET A 1 18.18 -43.44 -17.66
CA MET A 1 18.11 -42.38 -18.68
C MET A 1 19.53 -42.00 -19.06
N ASP A 2 19.76 -41.58 -20.30
CA ASP A 2 21.05 -41.03 -20.72
C ASP A 2 21.29 -39.66 -20.06
N LYS A 3 22.55 -39.34 -19.72
CA LYS A 3 22.94 -38.11 -19.00
C LYS A 3 22.42 -36.85 -19.70
N GLY A 4 22.45 -36.81 -21.03
CA GLY A 4 21.96 -35.65 -21.80
C GLY A 4 20.47 -35.34 -21.56
N LYS A 5 19.63 -36.38 -21.53
CA LYS A 5 18.18 -36.23 -21.24
C LYS A 5 17.95 -35.76 -19.80
N VAL A 6 18.73 -36.30 -18.86
CA VAL A 6 18.65 -35.89 -17.45
C VAL A 6 19.06 -34.44 -17.30
N LEU A 7 20.13 -33.98 -17.96
CA LEU A 7 20.55 -32.59 -17.96
C LEU A 7 19.44 -31.66 -18.48
N GLU A 8 18.77 -32.04 -19.57
CA GLU A 8 17.63 -31.28 -20.11
C GLU A 8 16.46 -31.21 -19.11
N GLU A 9 16.15 -32.33 -18.45
CA GLU A 9 15.06 -32.42 -17.46
C GLU A 9 15.33 -31.57 -16.22
N VAL A 10 16.52 -31.73 -15.60
CA VAL A 10 16.88 -30.97 -14.39
C VAL A 10 17.06 -29.48 -14.67
N SER A 11 17.47 -29.11 -15.88
CA SER A 11 17.59 -27.71 -16.28
C SER A 11 16.23 -27.02 -16.42
N ARG A 12 15.17 -27.76 -16.76
CA ARG A 12 13.79 -27.24 -16.80
C ARG A 12 13.15 -27.24 -15.42
N ASN A 13 13.40 -28.29 -14.63
CA ASN A 13 12.87 -28.43 -13.29
C ASN A 13 13.92 -29.09 -12.38
N GLY A 14 14.61 -28.29 -11.56
CA GLY A 14 15.68 -28.77 -10.68
C GLY A 14 15.23 -29.82 -9.67
N TYR A 15 13.94 -29.84 -9.29
CA TYR A 15 13.39 -30.87 -8.40
C TYR A 15 13.35 -32.26 -9.03
N SER A 16 13.33 -32.37 -10.35
CA SER A 16 13.31 -33.68 -11.05
C SER A 16 14.50 -34.56 -10.68
N VAL A 17 15.61 -33.97 -10.20
CA VAL A 17 16.80 -34.70 -9.71
C VAL A 17 16.47 -35.73 -8.62
N MET A 18 15.36 -35.57 -7.89
CA MET A 18 14.92 -36.57 -6.90
C MET A 18 14.61 -37.95 -7.51
N ASN A 19 14.18 -37.98 -8.78
CA ASN A 19 13.76 -39.17 -9.53
C ASN A 19 14.89 -39.76 -10.40
N VAL A 20 16.04 -39.10 -10.44
CA VAL A 20 17.22 -39.55 -11.20
C VAL A 20 17.93 -40.68 -10.45
N SER A 21 18.66 -41.54 -11.17
CA SER A 21 19.43 -42.64 -10.55
C SER A 21 20.52 -42.11 -9.61
N GLU A 22 20.87 -42.89 -8.58
CA GLU A 22 21.90 -42.50 -7.60
C GLU A 22 23.27 -42.25 -8.23
N GLU A 23 23.59 -42.96 -9.31
CA GLU A 23 24.81 -42.71 -10.09
C GLU A 23 24.83 -41.30 -10.70
N LEU A 24 23.72 -40.87 -11.31
CA LEU A 24 23.61 -39.55 -11.93
C LEU A 24 23.41 -38.43 -10.90
N LYS A 25 22.89 -38.72 -9.70
CA LYS A 25 22.89 -37.77 -8.58
C LYS A 25 24.30 -37.48 -8.04
N ARG A 26 25.29 -38.32 -8.36
CA ARG A 26 26.71 -38.10 -8.06
C ARG A 26 27.45 -37.39 -9.21
N ASP A 27 26.79 -37.18 -10.34
CA ASP A 27 27.35 -36.41 -11.44
C ASP A 27 27.30 -34.91 -11.11
N LYS A 28 28.45 -34.25 -11.19
CA LYS A 28 28.59 -32.84 -10.82
C LYS A 28 27.82 -31.92 -11.75
N ASP A 29 27.73 -32.22 -13.05
CA ASP A 29 27.03 -31.37 -14.01
C ASP A 29 25.51 -31.46 -13.80
N VAL A 30 25.01 -32.68 -13.54
CA VAL A 30 23.59 -32.90 -13.18
C VAL A 30 23.27 -32.16 -11.88
N ALA A 31 24.12 -32.29 -10.86
CA ALA A 31 23.96 -31.58 -9.60
C ALA A 31 23.94 -30.06 -9.78
N LEU A 32 24.90 -29.52 -10.53
CA LEU A 32 25.01 -28.09 -10.78
C LEU A 32 23.82 -27.54 -11.56
N ALA A 33 23.39 -28.25 -12.62
CA ALA A 33 22.21 -27.87 -13.41
C ALA A 33 20.94 -27.87 -12.54
N ALA A 34 20.77 -28.90 -11.69
CA ALA A 34 19.62 -28.99 -10.79
C ALA A 34 19.57 -27.84 -9.77
N VAL A 35 20.68 -27.57 -9.08
CA VAL A 35 20.70 -26.51 -8.03
C VAL A 35 20.67 -25.10 -8.61
N THR A 36 21.19 -24.90 -9.82
CA THR A 36 21.13 -23.61 -10.53
C THR A 36 19.70 -23.27 -10.94
N ASN A 37 18.91 -24.28 -11.33
CA ASN A 37 17.48 -24.09 -11.56
C ASN A 37 16.71 -23.93 -10.25
N ASN A 38 16.99 -24.79 -9.25
CA ASN A 38 16.32 -24.78 -7.96
C ASN A 38 17.26 -25.17 -6.80
N GLY A 39 17.67 -24.21 -5.98
CA GLY A 39 18.61 -24.42 -4.88
C GLY A 39 18.11 -25.40 -3.82
N ASN A 40 16.79 -25.59 -3.70
CA ASN A 40 16.23 -26.62 -2.81
C ASN A 40 16.54 -28.05 -3.26
N ALA A 41 16.91 -28.25 -4.54
CA ALA A 41 17.30 -29.55 -5.08
C ALA A 41 18.52 -30.15 -4.36
N LEU A 42 19.35 -29.30 -3.72
CA LEU A 42 20.50 -29.73 -2.91
C LEU A 42 20.13 -30.76 -1.83
N ARG A 43 18.87 -30.76 -1.34
CA ARG A 43 18.40 -31.75 -0.36
C ARG A 43 18.50 -33.20 -0.84
N PHE A 44 18.40 -33.43 -2.16
CA PHE A 44 18.48 -34.74 -2.79
C PHE A 44 19.90 -35.12 -3.23
N LEU A 45 20.83 -34.15 -3.20
CA LEU A 45 22.21 -34.29 -3.64
C LEU A 45 23.13 -34.48 -2.43
N VAL A 46 22.90 -35.56 -1.67
CA VAL A 46 23.52 -35.77 -0.35
C VAL A 46 25.05 -35.77 -0.37
N HIS A 47 25.65 -36.25 -1.45
CA HIS A 47 27.11 -36.28 -1.65
C HIS A 47 27.73 -34.90 -1.89
N PHE A 48 26.92 -33.90 -2.22
CA PHE A 48 27.36 -32.55 -2.54
C PHE A 48 27.09 -31.53 -1.44
N LYS A 49 26.56 -31.94 -0.28
CA LYS A 49 26.28 -31.04 0.86
C LYS A 49 27.53 -30.39 1.45
N ASP A 50 28.71 -30.98 1.24
CA ASP A 50 30.01 -30.41 1.62
C ASP A 50 30.82 -29.93 0.40
N ASN A 51 30.23 -29.94 -0.80
CA ASN A 51 30.88 -29.42 -2.00
C ASN A 51 30.61 -27.92 -2.12
N GLU A 52 31.67 -27.13 -2.02
CA GLU A 52 31.60 -25.67 -1.98
C GLU A 52 30.92 -25.07 -3.21
N GLU A 53 31.30 -25.51 -4.42
CA GLU A 53 30.78 -24.98 -5.68
C GLU A 53 29.28 -25.25 -5.85
N ILE A 54 28.84 -26.48 -5.60
CA ILE A 54 27.43 -26.87 -5.71
C ILE A 54 26.59 -26.16 -4.64
N VAL A 55 27.09 -26.10 -3.40
CA VAL A 55 26.38 -25.42 -2.30
C VAL A 55 26.32 -23.91 -2.56
N GLN A 56 27.40 -23.30 -3.03
CA GLN A 56 27.44 -21.89 -3.40
C GLN A 56 26.45 -21.56 -4.52
N ALA A 57 26.33 -22.42 -5.54
CA ALA A 57 25.34 -22.27 -6.60
C ALA A 57 23.90 -22.40 -6.06
N ALA A 58 23.65 -23.40 -5.22
CA ALA A 58 22.35 -23.60 -4.57
C ALA A 58 21.94 -22.41 -3.70
N VAL A 59 22.87 -21.88 -2.91
CA VAL A 59 22.67 -20.74 -2.00
C VAL A 59 22.42 -19.44 -2.77
N ARG A 60 23.14 -19.21 -3.88
CA ARG A 60 22.88 -18.04 -4.74
C ARG A 60 21.47 -18.09 -5.34
N GLN A 61 20.98 -19.28 -5.69
CA GLN A 61 19.63 -19.48 -6.20
C GLN A 61 18.56 -19.36 -5.08
N ASN A 62 18.83 -19.92 -3.90
CA ASN A 62 17.99 -19.88 -2.71
C ASN A 62 18.84 -19.92 -1.43
N GLY A 63 18.91 -18.82 -0.68
CA GLY A 63 19.72 -18.68 0.53
C GLY A 63 19.36 -19.70 1.62
N MET A 64 18.11 -20.16 1.64
CA MET A 64 17.66 -21.21 2.55
C MET A 64 18.24 -22.60 2.22
N ALA A 65 18.90 -22.78 1.07
CA ALA A 65 19.65 -23.99 0.76
C ALA A 65 20.81 -24.23 1.73
N LEU A 66 21.28 -23.19 2.43
CA LEU A 66 22.31 -23.31 3.48
C LEU A 66 21.93 -24.33 4.57
N GLN A 67 20.64 -24.51 4.84
CA GLN A 67 20.15 -25.43 5.88
C GLN A 67 20.65 -26.88 5.70
N VAL A 68 20.80 -27.32 4.45
CA VAL A 68 21.21 -28.70 4.12
C VAL A 68 22.71 -28.84 3.91
N ALA A 69 23.47 -27.74 3.91
CA ALA A 69 24.92 -27.76 3.79
C ALA A 69 25.58 -28.39 5.03
N SER A 70 26.84 -28.82 4.86
CA SER A 70 27.68 -29.31 5.95
C SER A 70 27.93 -28.22 7.00
N ASN A 71 28.29 -28.62 8.22
CA ASN A 71 28.67 -27.66 9.26
C ASN A 71 29.87 -26.81 8.86
N ARG A 72 30.82 -27.38 8.09
CA ARG A 72 31.97 -26.67 7.54
C ARG A 72 31.53 -25.52 6.63
N LEU A 73 30.55 -25.75 5.75
CA LEU A 73 30.06 -24.72 4.83
C LEU A 73 29.08 -23.73 5.48
N LYS A 74 28.38 -24.13 6.54
CA LYS A 74 27.63 -23.22 7.42
C LYS A 74 28.52 -22.27 8.22
N ASP A 75 29.82 -22.57 8.28
CA ASP A 75 30.87 -21.76 8.89
C ASP A 75 31.79 -21.11 7.85
N HIS A 76 31.44 -21.18 6.56
CA HIS A 76 32.21 -20.60 5.46
C HIS A 76 31.70 -19.19 5.14
N GLU A 77 32.55 -18.18 5.29
CA GLU A 77 32.17 -16.77 5.22
C GLU A 77 31.47 -16.40 3.90
N ASP A 78 32.06 -16.72 2.74
CA ASP A 78 31.49 -16.31 1.45
C ASP A 78 30.11 -16.96 1.16
N ILE A 79 29.97 -18.25 1.47
CA ILE A 79 28.70 -18.97 1.30
C ILE A 79 27.65 -18.42 2.26
N VAL A 80 28.01 -18.18 3.52
CA VAL A 80 27.12 -17.60 4.52
C VAL A 80 26.69 -16.19 4.11
N MET A 81 27.63 -15.35 3.68
CA MET A 81 27.35 -14.01 3.19
C MET A 81 26.41 -14.03 1.99
N ALA A 82 26.64 -14.93 1.03
CA ALA A 82 25.72 -15.11 -0.09
C ALA A 82 24.32 -15.55 0.38
N ALA A 83 24.24 -16.45 1.37
CA ALA A 83 22.98 -16.94 1.91
C ALA A 83 22.17 -15.83 2.60
N VAL A 84 22.78 -15.10 3.54
CA VAL A 84 22.07 -14.08 4.33
C VAL A 84 21.74 -12.84 3.51
N SER A 85 22.57 -12.50 2.52
CA SER A 85 22.28 -11.41 1.58
C SER A 85 21.11 -11.73 0.66
N GLN A 86 20.89 -13.01 0.38
CA GLN A 86 19.79 -13.48 -0.46
C GLN A 86 18.51 -13.72 0.33
N HIS A 87 18.63 -14.30 1.53
CA HIS A 87 17.53 -14.58 2.45
C HIS A 87 18.01 -14.43 3.91
N GLY A 88 17.64 -13.33 4.58
CA GLY A 88 18.16 -12.98 5.91
C GLY A 88 17.87 -14.05 6.98
N ASP A 89 16.75 -14.77 6.85
CA ASP A 89 16.41 -15.91 7.72
C ASP A 89 17.37 -17.10 7.61
N ALA A 90 18.20 -17.17 6.56
CA ALA A 90 19.26 -18.18 6.45
C ALA A 90 20.25 -18.10 7.62
N LEU A 91 20.32 -16.95 8.30
CA LEU A 91 21.09 -16.73 9.52
C LEU A 91 20.81 -17.78 10.60
N ARG A 92 19.61 -18.37 10.64
CA ARG A 92 19.26 -19.47 11.55
C ARG A 92 20.23 -20.65 11.45
N TYR A 93 20.73 -20.95 10.25
CA TYR A 93 21.57 -22.12 9.96
C TYR A 93 23.07 -21.83 9.99
N VAL A 94 23.45 -20.56 10.13
CA VAL A 94 24.85 -20.13 10.21
C VAL A 94 25.48 -20.65 11.50
N SER A 95 26.78 -20.95 11.46
CA SER A 95 27.55 -21.34 12.64
C SER A 95 27.47 -20.27 13.74
N ASP A 96 27.61 -20.69 15.00
CA ASP A 96 27.60 -19.74 16.11
C ASP A 96 28.74 -18.73 16.00
N ARG A 97 29.92 -19.17 15.51
CA ARG A 97 31.06 -18.28 15.24
C ARG A 97 30.67 -17.13 14.31
N LEU A 98 30.05 -17.43 13.16
CA LEU A 98 29.70 -16.40 12.18
C LEU A 98 28.46 -15.59 12.55
N LYS A 99 27.58 -16.09 13.42
CA LYS A 99 26.52 -15.25 14.00
C LYS A 99 27.06 -14.14 14.90
N HIS A 100 28.27 -14.26 15.43
CA HIS A 100 28.97 -13.18 16.14
C HIS A 100 29.70 -12.20 15.22
N ASN A 101 29.77 -12.50 13.92
CA ASN A 101 30.41 -11.61 12.94
C ASN A 101 29.46 -10.45 12.61
N TYR A 102 29.92 -9.22 12.87
CA TYR A 102 29.16 -8.00 12.63
C TYR A 102 28.69 -7.87 11.18
N THR A 103 29.55 -8.17 10.19
CA THR A 103 29.22 -8.05 8.76
C THR A 103 28.11 -9.01 8.36
N VAL A 104 28.18 -10.26 8.84
CA VAL A 104 27.14 -11.28 8.60
C VAL A 104 25.83 -10.87 9.25
N ALA A 105 25.88 -10.44 10.51
CA ALA A 105 24.70 -10.00 11.26
C ALA A 105 24.03 -8.78 10.59
N MET A 106 24.83 -7.77 10.21
CA MET A 106 24.35 -6.56 9.56
C MET A 106 23.74 -6.85 8.19
N ALA A 107 24.37 -7.72 7.38
CA ALA A 107 23.80 -8.13 6.10
C ALA A 107 22.46 -8.85 6.26
N ALA A 108 22.36 -9.75 7.24
CA ALA A 108 21.12 -10.48 7.52
C ALA A 108 19.97 -9.54 7.96
N VAL A 109 20.21 -8.63 8.90
CA VAL A 109 19.17 -7.72 9.42
C VAL A 109 18.74 -6.66 8.40
N ARG A 110 19.67 -6.19 7.55
CA ARG A 110 19.33 -5.28 6.44
C ARG A 110 18.49 -5.97 5.36
N GLN A 111 18.69 -7.27 5.15
CA GLN A 111 17.87 -8.06 4.23
C GLN A 111 16.48 -8.33 4.84
N ASN A 112 16.43 -8.77 6.10
CA ASN A 112 15.20 -9.01 6.87
C ASN A 112 15.41 -8.64 8.34
N GLY A 113 14.75 -7.60 8.83
CA GLY A 113 14.88 -7.11 10.19
C GLY A 113 14.50 -8.16 11.24
N SER A 114 13.61 -9.10 10.91
CA SER A 114 13.26 -10.23 11.80
C SER A 114 14.40 -11.24 11.96
N ALA A 115 15.44 -11.22 11.12
CA ALA A 115 16.59 -12.11 11.24
C ALA A 115 17.39 -11.87 12.54
N ILE A 116 17.26 -10.67 13.14
CA ILE A 116 17.86 -10.35 14.44
C ILE A 116 17.52 -11.39 15.51
N GLN A 117 16.36 -12.05 15.42
CA GLN A 117 15.92 -13.08 16.37
C GLN A 117 16.90 -14.25 16.50
N TYR A 118 17.66 -14.56 15.44
CA TYR A 118 18.63 -15.67 15.42
C TYR A 118 20.01 -15.28 15.92
N LEU A 119 20.27 -14.00 16.18
CA LEU A 119 21.54 -13.53 16.67
C LEU A 119 21.73 -13.84 18.17
N PRO A 120 22.97 -14.07 18.62
CA PRO A 120 23.32 -14.17 20.03
C PRO A 120 22.94 -12.88 20.79
N PRO A 121 22.58 -12.97 22.08
CA PRO A 121 22.20 -11.79 22.88
C PRO A 121 23.20 -10.64 22.83
N VAL A 122 24.51 -10.95 22.86
CA VAL A 122 25.58 -9.94 22.80
C VAL A 122 25.53 -9.12 21.51
N VAL A 123 25.22 -9.75 20.38
CA VAL A 123 25.12 -9.10 19.06
C VAL A 123 23.79 -8.35 18.91
N LYS A 124 22.69 -8.90 19.45
CA LYS A 124 21.40 -8.20 19.49
C LYS A 124 21.45 -6.90 20.29
N ASN A 125 22.35 -6.84 21.27
CA ASN A 125 22.57 -5.66 22.11
C ASN A 125 23.53 -4.64 21.48
N ASP A 126 23.88 -4.80 20.20
CA ASP A 126 24.56 -3.78 19.42
C ASP A 126 23.55 -2.76 18.88
N TYR A 127 23.81 -1.48 19.15
CA TYR A 127 22.90 -0.40 18.79
C TYR A 127 22.68 -0.31 17.27
N GLU A 128 23.73 -0.44 16.46
CA GLU A 128 23.61 -0.29 15.01
C GLU A 128 22.85 -1.45 14.38
N ILE A 129 23.07 -2.67 14.87
CA ILE A 129 22.33 -3.87 14.43
C ILE A 129 20.86 -3.75 14.82
N ALA A 130 20.57 -3.36 16.06
CA ALA A 130 19.20 -3.16 16.54
C ALA A 130 18.47 -2.07 15.74
N MET A 131 19.14 -0.93 15.52
CA MET A 131 18.62 0.20 14.74
C MET A 131 18.38 -0.20 13.28
N ALA A 132 19.31 -0.93 12.66
CA ALA A 132 19.14 -1.44 11.30
C ALA A 132 17.94 -2.40 11.20
N ALA A 133 17.75 -3.27 12.20
CA ALA A 133 16.64 -4.22 12.22
C ALA A 133 15.27 -3.52 12.30
N VAL A 134 15.10 -2.54 13.20
CA VAL A 134 13.81 -1.84 13.34
C VAL A 134 13.52 -0.91 12.17
N ASN A 135 14.55 -0.30 11.56
CA ASN A 135 14.39 0.50 10.35
C ASN A 135 14.00 -0.34 9.14
N GLN A 136 14.45 -1.60 9.08
CA GLN A 136 14.03 -2.54 8.03
C GLN A 136 12.58 -3.01 8.27
N LYS A 137 12.25 -3.34 9.52
CA LYS A 137 10.91 -3.80 9.93
C LYS A 137 10.64 -3.48 11.39
N GLY A 138 9.71 -2.56 11.65
CA GLY A 138 9.40 -2.09 13.01
C GLY A 138 9.08 -3.21 14.01
N SER A 139 8.41 -4.27 13.57
CA SER A 139 8.09 -5.43 14.41
C SER A 139 9.32 -6.19 14.93
N ALA A 140 10.51 -5.99 14.35
CA ALA A 140 11.77 -6.55 14.84
C ALA A 140 12.11 -6.10 16.26
N TYR A 141 11.52 -4.99 16.72
CA TYR A 141 11.63 -4.49 18.08
C TYR A 141 11.33 -5.55 19.16
N GLU A 142 10.43 -6.52 18.89
CA GLU A 142 10.12 -7.62 19.81
C GLU A 142 11.34 -8.46 20.21
N TYR A 143 12.39 -8.46 19.38
CA TYR A 143 13.60 -9.23 19.60
C TYR A 143 14.76 -8.42 20.17
N ILE A 144 14.58 -7.12 20.40
CA ILE A 144 15.61 -6.25 20.96
C ILE A 144 15.66 -6.49 22.48
N PRO A 145 16.83 -6.85 23.03
CA PRO A 145 16.97 -7.08 24.46
C PRO A 145 17.03 -5.76 25.25
N HIS A 146 16.73 -5.86 26.54
CA HIS A 146 17.14 -4.82 27.49
C HIS A 146 18.68 -4.74 27.56
N PRO A 147 19.27 -3.54 27.64
CA PRO A 147 18.61 -2.22 27.79
C PRO A 147 18.25 -1.50 26.49
N LEU A 148 18.58 -2.02 25.31
CA LEU A 148 18.32 -1.31 24.05
C LEU A 148 16.84 -1.15 23.71
N ASN A 149 15.96 -2.01 24.22
CA ASN A 149 14.52 -1.84 24.09
C ASN A 149 13.97 -0.66 24.92
N GLU A 150 14.78 -0.01 25.77
CA GLU A 150 14.42 1.24 26.46
C GLU A 150 15.11 2.45 25.81
N ASN A 151 15.77 2.26 24.68
CA ASN A 151 16.35 3.37 23.93
C ASN A 151 15.25 4.10 23.15
N ARG A 152 15.06 5.39 23.47
CA ARG A 152 14.06 6.26 22.86
C ARG A 152 14.14 6.28 21.33
N GLU A 153 15.34 6.35 20.75
CA GLU A 153 15.52 6.44 19.29
C GLU A 153 15.12 5.14 18.60
N ILE A 154 15.49 4.00 19.18
CA ILE A 154 15.08 2.68 18.68
C ILE A 154 13.55 2.53 18.76
N ILE A 155 12.93 2.94 19.86
CA ILE A 155 11.48 2.93 20.02
C ILE A 155 10.83 3.80 18.95
N LEU A 156 11.29 5.05 18.79
CA LEU A 156 10.75 5.99 17.82
C LEU A 156 10.88 5.46 16.39
N ALA A 157 12.04 4.91 16.02
CA ALA A 157 12.25 4.28 14.72
C ALA A 157 11.30 3.08 14.52
N ALA A 158 11.14 2.22 15.52
CA ALA A 158 10.27 1.06 15.45
C ALA A 158 8.79 1.43 15.26
N VAL A 159 8.26 2.38 16.04
CA VAL A 159 6.86 2.82 15.91
C VAL A 159 6.60 3.58 14.61
N SER A 160 7.61 4.28 14.09
CA SER A 160 7.51 4.97 12.80
C SER A 160 7.42 3.99 11.62
N GLN A 161 7.98 2.78 11.76
CA GLN A 161 7.87 1.72 10.77
C GLN A 161 6.65 0.83 10.98
N ASP A 162 6.26 0.58 12.23
CA ASP A 162 5.08 -0.21 12.60
C ASP A 162 4.41 0.36 13.87
N GLY A 163 3.31 1.09 13.70
CA GLY A 163 2.57 1.72 14.78
C GLY A 163 1.98 0.74 15.79
N HIS A 164 1.84 -0.56 15.45
CA HIS A 164 1.44 -1.59 16.42
C HIS A 164 2.52 -1.86 17.47
N VAL A 165 3.77 -1.45 17.24
CA VAL A 165 4.87 -1.60 18.22
C VAL A 165 4.54 -0.86 19.52
N ILE A 166 3.75 0.22 19.48
CA ILE A 166 3.32 0.98 20.66
C ILE A 166 2.72 0.11 21.78
N ARG A 167 2.11 -1.04 21.45
CA ARG A 167 1.53 -1.94 22.46
C ARG A 167 2.60 -2.61 23.33
N ARG A 168 3.82 -2.76 22.79
CA ARG A 168 4.95 -3.50 23.38
C ARG A 168 6.03 -2.63 24.02
N ILE A 169 6.03 -1.32 23.77
CA ILE A 169 7.03 -0.42 24.37
C ILE A 169 6.76 -0.22 25.87
N PRO A 170 7.79 0.13 26.68
CA PRO A 170 7.60 0.44 28.09
C PRO A 170 6.61 1.57 28.30
N VAL A 171 5.88 1.54 29.41
CA VAL A 171 4.73 2.45 29.65
C VAL A 171 5.17 3.91 29.73
N GLU A 172 6.40 4.15 30.20
CA GLU A 172 7.00 5.46 30.36
C GLU A 172 7.16 6.20 29.02
N PHE A 173 7.30 5.47 27.91
CA PHE A 173 7.41 6.05 26.57
C PHE A 173 6.07 6.24 25.87
N LYS A 174 4.97 5.71 26.42
CA LYS A 174 3.62 5.88 25.84
C LYS A 174 3.05 7.28 26.08
N THR A 175 3.72 8.10 26.87
CA THR A 175 3.40 9.51 27.12
C THR A 175 4.27 10.47 26.31
N ASP A 176 5.30 9.97 25.63
CA ASP A 176 6.15 10.76 24.76
C ASP A 176 5.38 11.14 23.48
N MET A 177 5.16 12.44 23.29
CA MET A 177 4.34 12.95 22.21
C MET A 177 4.89 12.60 20.82
N ASP A 178 6.22 12.56 20.63
CA ASP A 178 6.79 12.24 19.33
C ASP A 178 6.53 10.77 18.98
N ILE A 179 6.69 9.87 19.97
CA ILE A 179 6.44 8.43 19.82
C ILE A 179 4.95 8.18 19.58
N VAL A 180 4.08 8.84 20.34
CA VAL A 180 2.62 8.76 20.19
C VAL A 180 2.20 9.22 18.79
N MET A 181 2.67 10.39 18.36
CA MET A 181 2.32 10.96 17.07
C MET A 181 2.86 10.12 15.92
N ALA A 182 4.08 9.59 16.03
CA ALA A 182 4.63 8.65 15.05
C ALA A 182 3.75 7.39 14.94
N ALA A 183 3.36 6.79 16.07
CA ALA A 183 2.54 5.59 16.09
C ALA A 183 1.15 5.80 15.47
N VAL A 184 0.44 6.87 15.87
CA VAL A 184 -0.93 7.12 15.35
C VAL A 184 -0.94 7.56 13.88
N ARG A 185 0.10 8.27 13.42
CA ARG A 185 0.25 8.64 12.01
C ARG A 185 0.62 7.44 11.13
N GLN A 186 1.36 6.48 11.68
CA GLN A 186 1.65 5.22 10.99
C GLN A 186 0.39 4.32 10.97
N ASN A 187 -0.33 4.23 12.10
CA ASN A 187 -1.54 3.43 12.26
C ASN A 187 -2.51 4.08 13.26
N GLY A 188 -3.64 4.59 12.76
CA GLY A 188 -4.64 5.30 13.56
C GLY A 188 -5.24 4.45 14.68
N ASN A 189 -5.27 3.12 14.54
CA ASN A 189 -5.72 2.22 15.59
C ASN A 189 -4.77 2.16 16.79
N ALA A 190 -3.54 2.67 16.68
CA ALA A 190 -2.59 2.77 17.79
C ALA A 190 -3.17 3.50 19.01
N ILE A 191 -4.09 4.45 18.79
CA ILE A 191 -4.76 5.21 19.86
C ILE A 191 -5.52 4.33 20.86
N MET A 192 -5.92 3.12 20.47
CA MET A 192 -6.57 2.17 21.38
C MET A 192 -5.68 1.79 22.57
N PHE A 193 -4.36 1.83 22.38
CA PHE A 193 -3.34 1.50 23.39
C PHE A 193 -2.84 2.72 24.16
N LEU A 194 -3.39 3.90 23.90
CA LEU A 194 -2.97 5.19 24.46
C LEU A 194 -4.13 5.85 25.22
N PRO A 195 -4.55 5.29 26.38
CA PRO A 195 -5.76 5.73 27.08
C PRO A 195 -5.72 7.20 27.49
N GLU A 196 -4.56 7.73 27.85
CA GLU A 196 -4.36 9.13 28.25
C GLU A 196 -4.62 10.12 27.10
N PHE A 197 -4.51 9.67 25.85
CA PHE A 197 -4.67 10.51 24.66
C PHE A 197 -6.04 10.38 24.00
N LYS A 198 -6.95 9.57 24.53
CA LYS A 198 -8.31 9.40 23.99
C LYS A 198 -9.17 10.66 24.04
N SER A 199 -8.79 11.62 24.89
CA SER A 199 -9.41 12.94 25.01
C SER A 199 -8.50 14.07 24.49
N ASN A 200 -7.35 13.73 23.90
CA ASN A 200 -6.45 14.71 23.29
C ASN A 200 -6.87 14.96 21.84
N LYS A 201 -7.35 16.18 21.55
CA LYS A 201 -7.88 16.55 20.22
C LYS A 201 -6.82 16.45 19.11
N GLU A 202 -5.57 16.82 19.37
CA GLU A 202 -4.50 16.77 18.38
C GLU A 202 -4.19 15.32 17.96
N VAL A 203 -3.98 14.44 18.95
CA VAL A 203 -3.71 13.01 18.70
C VAL A 203 -4.93 12.33 18.08
N ALA A 204 -6.14 12.70 18.51
CA ALA A 204 -7.38 12.20 17.95
C ALA A 204 -7.53 12.54 16.46
N ILE A 205 -7.31 13.81 16.07
CA ILE A 205 -7.35 14.22 14.66
C ILE A 205 -6.32 13.43 13.86
N ALA A 206 -5.07 13.31 14.35
CA ALA A 206 -4.05 12.53 13.66
C ALA A 206 -4.45 11.06 13.47
N ALA A 207 -5.04 10.43 14.49
CA ALA A 207 -5.48 9.04 14.43
C ALA A 207 -6.64 8.84 13.44
N VAL A 208 -7.68 9.67 13.49
CA VAL A 208 -8.86 9.52 12.61
C VAL A 208 -8.57 9.95 11.17
N SER A 209 -7.64 10.88 10.96
CA SER A 209 -7.13 11.22 9.63
C SER A 209 -6.31 10.11 8.99
N GLN A 210 -5.74 9.20 9.79
CA GLN A 210 -5.06 8.01 9.28
C GLN A 210 -6.08 6.88 9.04
N ASN A 211 -6.94 6.60 10.03
CA ASN A 211 -8.01 5.61 9.93
C ASN A 211 -9.26 6.13 10.64
N GLY A 212 -10.31 6.44 9.87
CA GLY A 212 -11.56 6.99 10.41
C GLY A 212 -12.27 6.08 11.43
N GLU A 213 -12.01 4.77 11.43
CA GLU A 213 -12.53 3.85 12.46
C GLU A 213 -11.97 4.11 13.86
N ALA A 214 -10.81 4.77 13.96
CA ALA A 214 -10.17 5.11 15.23
C ALA A 214 -11.07 5.99 16.12
N ILE A 215 -12.04 6.70 15.53
CA ILE A 215 -13.03 7.50 16.26
C ILE A 215 -13.79 6.67 17.32
N SER A 216 -13.99 5.38 17.06
CA SER A 216 -14.65 4.44 17.99
C SER A 216 -13.91 4.30 19.32
N SER A 217 -12.59 4.55 19.34
CA SER A 217 -11.73 4.42 20.51
C SER A 217 -11.60 5.70 21.34
N LEU A 218 -12.10 6.84 20.83
CA LEU A 218 -12.01 8.15 21.48
C LEU A 218 -13.02 8.33 22.63
N SER A 219 -12.81 9.40 23.41
CA SER A 219 -13.75 9.85 24.43
C SER A 219 -15.10 10.25 23.82
N ARG A 220 -16.16 10.32 24.63
CA ARG A 220 -17.50 10.70 24.15
C ARG A 220 -17.53 12.13 23.63
N GLU A 221 -16.76 13.00 24.26
CA GLU A 221 -16.64 14.41 23.91
C GLU A 221 -16.02 14.57 22.51
N LEU A 222 -14.91 13.88 22.24
CA LEU A 222 -14.25 13.95 20.92
C LEU A 222 -15.00 13.21 19.82
N LYS A 223 -15.80 12.19 20.15
CA LYS A 223 -16.71 11.55 19.20
C LYS A 223 -17.81 12.47 18.69
N ASP A 224 -18.11 13.55 19.42
CA ASP A 224 -19.12 14.55 19.05
C ASP A 224 -18.51 15.92 18.70
N ASP A 225 -17.18 16.03 18.75
CA ASP A 225 -16.42 17.20 18.30
C ASP A 225 -16.46 17.28 16.76
N GLU A 226 -16.84 18.44 16.26
CA GLU A 226 -17.07 18.64 14.83
C GLU A 226 -15.80 18.46 13.99
N ASP A 227 -14.65 18.94 14.47
CA ASP A 227 -13.39 18.86 13.73
C ASP A 227 -12.90 17.41 13.66
N VAL A 228 -12.99 16.68 14.77
CA VAL A 228 -12.62 15.25 14.83
C VAL A 228 -13.54 14.42 13.93
N VAL A 229 -14.85 14.65 13.96
CA VAL A 229 -15.81 13.92 13.14
C VAL A 229 -15.62 14.23 11.66
N ARG A 230 -15.39 15.49 11.27
CA ARG A 230 -15.06 15.86 9.90
C ARG A 230 -13.78 15.16 9.42
N ALA A 231 -12.74 15.14 10.24
CA ALA A 231 -11.49 14.45 9.93
C ALA A 231 -11.68 12.93 9.75
N ALA A 232 -12.56 12.31 10.55
CA ALA A 232 -12.85 10.88 10.45
C ALA A 232 -13.69 10.52 9.20
N ILE A 233 -14.72 11.31 8.90
CA ILE A 233 -15.63 11.09 7.75
C ILE A 233 -14.87 11.16 6.42
N ALA A 234 -13.85 12.01 6.33
CA ALA A 234 -13.01 12.14 5.12
C ALA A 234 -12.38 10.81 4.66
N ASN A 235 -12.11 9.88 5.58
CA ASN A 235 -11.56 8.55 5.26
C ASN A 235 -12.56 7.41 5.51
N ASN A 236 -13.57 7.62 6.36
CA ASN A 236 -14.61 6.64 6.64
C ASN A 236 -15.96 7.31 6.94
N PRO A 237 -16.87 7.40 5.94
CA PRO A 237 -18.18 8.02 6.12
C PRO A 237 -19.05 7.41 7.23
N ILE A 238 -18.80 6.15 7.61
CA ILE A 238 -19.46 5.49 8.76
C ILE A 238 -19.24 6.29 10.05
N ALA A 239 -18.13 7.03 10.17
CA ALA A 239 -17.75 7.77 11.36
C ALA A 239 -18.84 8.73 11.88
N LEU A 240 -19.72 9.24 11.00
CA LEU A 240 -20.86 10.08 11.38
C LEU A 240 -21.77 9.41 12.43
N MET A 241 -21.89 8.08 12.43
CA MET A 241 -22.76 7.38 13.37
C MET A 241 -22.34 7.53 14.84
N TYR A 242 -21.07 7.84 15.09
CA TYR A 242 -20.51 7.98 16.44
C TYR A 242 -20.86 9.31 17.11
N SER A 243 -21.32 10.31 16.35
CA SER A 243 -21.76 11.62 16.87
C SER A 243 -23.29 11.69 16.93
N PRO A 244 -23.91 11.63 18.13
CA PRO A 244 -25.35 11.78 18.27
C PRO A 244 -25.87 13.15 17.81
N ARG A 245 -25.09 14.21 18.04
CA ARG A 245 -25.46 15.58 17.69
C ARG A 245 -25.34 15.82 16.19
N LEU A 246 -24.18 15.52 15.59
CA LEU A 246 -23.91 15.85 14.18
C LEU A 246 -24.70 14.98 13.22
N LYS A 247 -24.96 13.71 13.55
CA LYS A 247 -25.85 12.88 12.70
C LYS A 247 -27.29 13.40 12.66
N SER A 248 -27.67 14.25 13.62
CA SER A 248 -28.98 14.90 13.70
C SER A 248 -28.93 16.38 13.30
N ASP A 249 -27.75 16.91 13.00
CA ASP A 249 -27.56 18.26 12.51
C ASP A 249 -27.82 18.28 11.00
N ARG A 250 -28.96 18.84 10.63
CA ARG A 250 -29.40 18.90 9.23
C ARG A 250 -28.38 19.59 8.33
N LYS A 251 -27.77 20.68 8.78
CA LYS A 251 -26.81 21.45 7.97
C LYS A 251 -25.55 20.61 7.76
N PHE A 252 -25.04 20.03 8.84
CA PHE A 252 -23.86 19.16 8.75
C PHE A 252 -24.09 17.95 7.84
N VAL A 253 -25.22 17.25 7.99
CA VAL A 253 -25.58 16.09 7.16
C VAL A 253 -25.73 16.50 5.70
N MET A 254 -26.39 17.63 5.41
CA MET A 254 -26.54 18.14 4.05
C MET A 254 -25.18 18.35 3.37
N GLU A 255 -24.22 18.96 4.06
CA GLU A 255 -22.85 19.14 3.55
C GLU A 255 -22.17 17.81 3.18
N GLN A 256 -22.41 16.73 3.94
CA GLN A 256 -21.85 15.41 3.64
C GLN A 256 -22.58 14.72 2.47
N VAL A 257 -23.90 14.83 2.44
CA VAL A 257 -24.76 14.25 1.38
C VAL A 257 -24.53 14.93 0.02
N GLU A 258 -24.16 16.21 0.02
CA GLU A 258 -23.72 16.93 -1.18
C GLU A 258 -22.42 16.37 -1.77
N GLN A 259 -21.55 15.77 -0.94
CA GLN A 259 -20.29 15.16 -1.39
C GLN A 259 -20.46 13.69 -1.79
N ASP A 260 -21.18 12.91 -0.99
CA ASP A 260 -21.51 11.51 -1.24
C ASP A 260 -22.93 11.23 -0.72
N GLY A 261 -23.85 10.91 -1.63
CA GLY A 261 -25.24 10.63 -1.27
C GLY A 261 -25.37 9.49 -0.25
N ASN A 262 -24.43 8.53 -0.23
CA ASN A 262 -24.44 7.42 0.72
C ASN A 262 -24.23 7.87 2.16
N ALA A 263 -23.73 9.08 2.41
CA ALA A 263 -23.61 9.64 3.76
C ALA A 263 -24.96 9.71 4.49
N LEU A 264 -26.08 9.84 3.76
CA LEU A 264 -27.42 9.90 4.33
C LEU A 264 -27.75 8.65 5.18
N GLN A 265 -27.22 7.48 4.81
CA GLN A 265 -27.47 6.23 5.54
C GLN A 265 -26.91 6.24 6.97
N TYR A 266 -26.04 7.19 7.31
CA TYR A 266 -25.43 7.34 8.64
C TYR A 266 -26.05 8.47 9.46
N ALA A 267 -26.93 9.28 8.87
CA ALA A 267 -27.70 10.32 9.56
C ALA A 267 -28.71 9.73 10.56
N SER A 268 -29.34 10.58 11.38
CA SER A 268 -30.45 10.21 12.25
C SER A 268 -31.65 9.69 11.44
N LEU A 269 -32.50 8.87 12.05
CA LEU A 269 -33.68 8.33 11.38
C LEU A 269 -34.61 9.44 10.86
N GLN A 270 -34.68 10.55 11.59
CA GLN A 270 -35.45 11.73 11.20
C GLN A 270 -34.92 12.33 9.88
N LEU A 271 -33.60 12.52 9.77
CA LEU A 271 -33.00 13.13 8.57
C LEU A 271 -32.95 12.17 7.37
N ARG A 272 -32.91 10.85 7.60
CA ARG A 272 -33.05 9.86 6.52
C ARG A 272 -34.40 9.94 5.80
N GLY A 273 -35.44 10.43 6.48
CA GLY A 273 -36.77 10.65 5.92
C GLY A 273 -37.01 12.07 5.39
N ASP A 274 -36.02 12.97 5.46
CA ASP A 274 -36.15 14.33 4.94
C ASP A 274 -36.16 14.29 3.40
N GLU A 275 -37.26 14.76 2.80
CA GLU A 275 -37.48 14.69 1.34
C GLU A 275 -36.42 15.46 0.54
N GLU A 276 -35.93 16.59 1.06
CA GLU A 276 -34.91 17.40 0.39
C GLU A 276 -33.56 16.69 0.46
N LEU A 277 -33.18 16.14 1.62
CA LEU A 277 -31.96 15.34 1.74
C LEU A 277 -32.00 14.07 0.90
N LEU A 278 -33.14 13.38 0.83
CA LEU A 278 -33.31 12.22 -0.05
C LEU A 278 -33.15 12.60 -1.52
N TRP A 279 -33.76 13.72 -1.94
CA TRP A 279 -33.60 14.21 -3.31
C TRP A 279 -32.13 14.51 -3.62
N ILE A 280 -31.42 15.25 -2.78
CA ILE A 280 -29.99 15.55 -2.97
C ILE A 280 -29.17 14.26 -2.97
N ALA A 281 -29.41 13.34 -2.03
CA ALA A 281 -28.70 12.08 -1.94
C ALA A 281 -28.85 11.25 -3.22
N THR A 282 -30.06 11.16 -3.80
CA THR A 282 -30.26 10.45 -5.07
C THR A 282 -29.54 11.10 -6.25
N GLN A 283 -29.41 12.44 -6.28
CA GLN A 283 -28.61 13.12 -7.29
C GLN A 283 -27.10 12.82 -7.13
N ASN A 284 -26.66 12.52 -5.91
CA ASN A 284 -25.27 12.21 -5.56
C ASN A 284 -25.01 10.70 -5.35
N GLY A 285 -25.77 9.84 -6.04
CA GLY A 285 -25.46 8.40 -6.13
C GLY A 285 -26.01 7.51 -5.00
N TYR A 286 -26.88 8.03 -4.14
CA TYR A 286 -27.60 7.21 -3.15
C TYR A 286 -28.75 6.45 -3.80
N HIS A 287 -28.67 5.12 -3.82
CA HIS A 287 -29.71 4.24 -4.35
C HIS A 287 -30.12 3.19 -3.30
N PRO A 288 -30.97 3.56 -2.32
CA PRO A 288 -31.31 2.69 -1.19
C PRO A 288 -32.03 1.38 -1.59
N TYR A 289 -32.55 1.30 -2.82
CA TYR A 289 -33.33 0.16 -3.32
C TYR A 289 -32.82 -0.40 -4.67
N GLY A 290 -31.58 -0.07 -5.08
CA GLY A 290 -31.03 -0.42 -6.40
C GLY A 290 -31.40 0.59 -7.50
N ASN A 291 -30.88 0.40 -8.73
CA ASN A 291 -30.95 1.33 -9.88
C ASN A 291 -32.37 1.67 -10.40
N GLU A 292 -33.42 1.23 -9.72
CA GLU A 292 -34.80 1.56 -10.04
C GLU A 292 -35.35 2.51 -8.96
N VAL A 293 -35.13 3.81 -9.14
CA VAL A 293 -35.97 4.80 -8.46
C VAL A 293 -36.91 5.41 -9.50
N PRO A 294 -38.24 5.22 -9.38
CA PRO A 294 -39.21 5.93 -10.20
C PRO A 294 -39.08 7.42 -9.90
N ILE A 295 -39.05 8.23 -10.95
CA ILE A 295 -39.14 9.69 -10.89
C ILE A 295 -40.29 10.04 -9.93
N ILE A 296 -39.97 10.58 -8.75
CA ILE A 296 -40.98 11.12 -7.84
C ILE A 296 -41.58 12.32 -8.57
N GLN A 297 -42.74 12.10 -9.21
CA GLN A 297 -43.59 13.20 -9.65
C GLN A 297 -44.10 13.88 -8.38
N SER A 298 -43.47 15.00 -8.03
CA SER A 298 -43.87 15.86 -6.92
C SER A 298 -45.33 16.30 -7.08
N HIS A 299 -46.25 15.66 -6.38
CA HIS A 299 -47.63 16.12 -6.20
C HIS A 299 -47.73 17.08 -5.01
N GLN A 300 -46.81 18.04 -4.88
CA GLN A 300 -46.98 19.25 -4.06
C GLN A 300 -46.20 20.44 -4.66
N ALA A 301 -46.45 20.72 -5.94
CA ALA A 301 -45.94 21.91 -6.62
C ALA A 301 -46.74 23.20 -6.31
N THR A 302 -47.47 23.27 -5.19
CA THR A 302 -48.42 24.39 -4.96
C THR A 302 -48.21 25.18 -3.66
N ARG A 303 -47.04 25.07 -3.01
CA ARG A 303 -46.63 26.01 -1.94
C ARG A 303 -45.14 26.31 -1.98
N ARG A 304 -44.63 26.79 -3.10
CA ARG A 304 -43.35 27.52 -3.18
C ARG A 304 -43.53 28.74 -4.07
N THR A 305 -44.26 29.71 -3.53
CA THR A 305 -44.03 31.12 -3.86
C THR A 305 -43.70 31.77 -2.53
N GLU A 306 -42.56 32.47 -2.51
CA GLU A 306 -41.98 33.24 -1.41
C GLU A 306 -40.92 32.51 -0.57
N LEU A 307 -39.73 33.14 -0.54
CA LEU A 307 -38.44 32.75 0.06
C LEU A 307 -37.70 31.68 -0.77
N VAL A 308 -36.74 31.98 -1.67
CA VAL A 308 -35.62 32.93 -1.62
C VAL A 308 -35.16 33.32 -3.06
N PRO A 309 -34.82 34.59 -3.36
CA PRO A 309 -34.27 34.98 -4.66
C PRO A 309 -32.74 35.09 -4.58
N PHE A 310 -31.99 34.08 -5.03
CA PHE A 310 -30.62 34.28 -5.52
C PHE A 310 -30.26 33.13 -6.47
N LEU A 311 -29.66 33.49 -7.61
CA LEU A 311 -29.19 32.62 -8.71
C LEU A 311 -30.23 32.26 -9.79
N THR A 312 -30.79 33.29 -10.43
CA THR A 312 -31.24 33.18 -11.83
C THR A 312 -30.15 33.76 -12.74
N ALA A 313 -29.54 32.91 -13.57
CA ALA A 313 -29.17 33.25 -14.95
C ALA A 313 -28.67 32.01 -15.73
N ALA A 314 -29.54 31.56 -16.63
CA ALA A 314 -29.26 30.87 -17.89
C ALA A 314 -28.69 29.43 -17.89
N LYS A 315 -29.60 28.46 -17.99
CA LYS A 315 -29.46 27.38 -19.00
C LYS A 315 -30.40 27.71 -20.17
N PRO A 316 -29.96 27.72 -21.44
CA PRO A 316 -30.89 27.57 -22.55
C PRO A 316 -31.21 26.09 -22.75
N THR A 317 -32.45 25.85 -23.12
CA THR A 317 -32.99 24.60 -23.62
C THR A 317 -32.26 24.16 -24.90
N TYR A 318 -31.96 22.87 -25.03
CA TYR A 318 -31.71 22.24 -26.33
C TYR A 318 -32.72 21.13 -26.57
N ARG A 319 -33.57 21.35 -27.57
CA ARG A 319 -34.31 20.35 -28.32
C ARG A 319 -33.47 20.06 -29.58
N VAL A 320 -33.27 18.79 -29.90
CA VAL A 320 -32.51 18.33 -31.06
C VAL A 320 -33.37 18.50 -32.32
N GLU A 321 -32.96 19.38 -33.24
CA GLU A 321 -33.30 19.27 -34.66
C GLU A 321 -32.08 19.64 -35.52
N SER A 322 -31.86 18.84 -36.55
CA SER A 322 -30.76 18.86 -37.51
C SER A 322 -30.81 20.03 -38.50
N ALA A 323 -29.71 20.76 -38.71
CA ALA A 323 -29.28 21.32 -40.02
C ALA A 323 -27.97 22.14 -39.92
N SER A 324 -27.02 21.85 -40.82
CA SER A 324 -25.97 22.69 -41.45
C SER A 324 -25.35 23.93 -40.74
N GLU A 325 -24.01 23.97 -40.68
CA GLU A 325 -23.13 25.15 -40.47
C GLU A 325 -23.42 26.35 -41.41
N PRO A 326 -22.83 27.58 -41.24
CA PRO A 326 -22.10 28.19 -40.11
C PRO A 326 -22.59 29.62 -39.75
N HIS A 327 -22.64 30.03 -38.47
CA HIS A 327 -22.51 31.45 -38.11
C HIS A 327 -22.10 31.69 -36.64
N ALA A 328 -20.98 32.44 -36.50
CA ALA A 328 -20.63 33.38 -35.43
C ALA A 328 -20.48 32.81 -33.99
N LEU A 329 -19.28 32.55 -33.46
CA LEU A 329 -18.17 33.51 -33.22
C LEU A 329 -18.66 34.92 -32.80
N LYS A 330 -19.15 35.04 -31.57
CA LYS A 330 -19.12 36.30 -30.79
C LYS A 330 -19.32 35.99 -29.31
N GLY A 331 -18.21 35.78 -28.58
CA GLY A 331 -18.28 35.56 -27.13
C GLY A 331 -17.03 35.01 -26.47
N LEU A 332 -15.83 35.18 -27.05
CA LEU A 332 -14.58 34.79 -26.41
C LEU A 332 -13.62 35.97 -26.48
N ASN A 333 -13.73 36.87 -25.50
CA ASN A 333 -12.73 37.92 -25.28
C ASN A 333 -12.67 38.32 -23.80
N LYS A 334 -12.65 37.34 -22.88
CA LYS A 334 -12.41 37.59 -21.44
C LYS A 334 -11.33 36.74 -20.77
N HIS A 335 -10.73 35.77 -21.45
CA HIS A 335 -9.58 35.03 -20.93
C HIS A 335 -8.51 34.97 -22.02
N GLY A 336 -7.36 35.55 -21.74
CA GLY A 336 -6.29 35.86 -22.69
C GLY A 336 -5.71 34.66 -23.48
N PRO A 337 -4.69 34.92 -24.32
CA PRO A 337 -4.28 34.04 -25.43
C PRO A 337 -3.83 32.63 -25.05
N HIS A 338 -3.55 32.38 -23.77
CA HIS A 338 -3.12 31.07 -23.29
C HIS A 338 -4.28 30.04 -23.15
N PHE A 339 -5.50 30.50 -22.87
CA PHE A 339 -6.66 29.62 -22.69
C PHE A 339 -7.21 29.09 -24.02
N ALA A 340 -7.18 29.92 -25.07
CA ALA A 340 -7.61 29.54 -26.41
C ALA A 340 -6.69 28.48 -27.07
N GLU A 341 -5.41 28.45 -26.70
CA GLU A 341 -4.45 27.46 -27.22
C GLU A 341 -4.62 26.09 -26.54
N GLN A 342 -4.88 26.05 -25.24
CA GLN A 342 -5.17 24.81 -24.52
C GLN A 342 -6.52 24.19 -24.95
N PHE A 343 -7.53 25.03 -25.19
CA PHE A 343 -8.84 24.57 -25.65
C PHE A 343 -8.80 24.01 -27.09
N ARG A 344 -7.96 24.57 -27.97
CA ARG A 344 -7.73 23.99 -29.32
C ARG A 344 -7.01 22.64 -29.29
N LYS A 345 -6.03 22.46 -28.39
CA LYS A 345 -5.33 21.17 -28.21
C LYS A 345 -6.26 20.09 -27.65
N MET A 346 -7.20 20.47 -26.78
CA MET A 346 -8.20 19.58 -26.19
C MET A 346 -9.26 19.13 -27.21
N ILE A 347 -9.71 20.00 -28.13
CA ILE A 347 -10.67 19.59 -29.19
C ILE A 347 -10.01 18.67 -30.23
N ALA A 348 -8.72 18.86 -30.52
CA ALA A 348 -7.97 18.01 -31.45
C ALA A 348 -7.79 16.56 -30.95
N SER A 349 -7.94 16.29 -29.64
CA SER A 349 -7.84 14.92 -29.09
C SER A 349 -9.17 14.14 -29.10
N PHE A 350 -10.30 14.77 -29.43
CA PHE A 350 -11.62 14.11 -29.42
C PHE A 350 -12.10 13.61 -30.80
N HIS A 351 -11.44 14.02 -31.88
CA HIS A 351 -11.72 13.50 -33.22
C HIS A 351 -10.61 12.56 -33.69
N GLY A 352 -10.61 11.34 -33.12
CA GLY A 352 -9.88 10.21 -33.70
C GLY A 352 -10.57 9.77 -35.00
N GLU A 353 -9.83 9.82 -36.11
CA GLU A 353 -10.27 9.26 -37.40
C GLU A 353 -10.54 7.75 -37.32
N PRO A 354 -11.53 7.21 -38.06
CA PRO A 354 -11.71 5.77 -38.19
C PRO A 354 -10.76 5.18 -39.27
N PRO A 355 -10.43 3.88 -39.21
CA PRO A 355 -9.38 3.30 -40.04
C PRO A 355 -9.90 2.79 -41.40
N GLY A 356 -9.12 3.01 -42.47
CA GLY A 356 -8.95 2.01 -43.53
C GLY A 356 -9.01 2.46 -45.01
N LYS A 357 -7.94 2.05 -45.73
CA LYS A 357 -7.85 1.66 -47.16
C LYS A 357 -7.48 2.71 -48.23
N THR A 358 -6.17 2.73 -48.51
CA THR A 358 -5.49 2.58 -49.82
C THR A 358 -6.15 3.07 -51.12
N ARG A 359 -5.51 4.06 -51.75
CA ARG A 359 -5.18 4.24 -53.20
C ARG A 359 -4.63 5.66 -53.32
N GLY A 360 -3.40 5.96 -53.73
CA GLY A 360 -2.71 5.57 -54.96
C GLY A 360 -2.29 6.87 -55.67
N GLY A 361 -0.99 7.03 -55.97
CA GLY A 361 -0.53 7.83 -57.10
C GLY A 361 0.25 9.12 -56.84
N LYS A 362 1.54 9.05 -57.22
CA LYS A 362 2.35 10.08 -57.92
C LYS A 362 2.71 11.34 -57.10
N ARG A 363 3.88 11.97 -57.22
CA ARG A 363 5.17 11.79 -57.93
C ARG A 363 6.02 13.00 -57.50
N ARG A 364 7.35 12.81 -57.42
CA ARG A 364 8.42 13.84 -57.59
C ARG A 364 8.56 14.86 -56.43
N SER A 365 9.73 15.34 -56.02
CA SER A 365 11.08 15.29 -56.59
C SER A 365 12.11 15.80 -55.56
N ARG A 366 13.22 15.06 -55.43
CA ARG A 366 14.64 15.49 -55.27
C ARG A 366 14.94 16.80 -54.50
N ARG A 367 15.83 16.70 -53.51
CA ARG A 367 17.28 16.94 -53.71
C ARG A 367 18.11 16.60 -52.46
N THR A 368 18.99 15.62 -52.63
CA THR A 368 20.25 15.48 -51.89
C THR A 368 21.36 16.21 -52.63
N ARG A 369 22.26 16.86 -51.88
CA ARG A 369 23.70 17.06 -52.17
C ARG A 369 24.30 17.59 -50.86
N ARG A 370 25.02 16.79 -50.07
CA ARG A 370 26.47 16.53 -50.17
C ARG A 370 27.26 17.79 -50.55
N ARG A 371 28.00 18.33 -49.59
CA ARG A 371 29.47 18.30 -49.61
C ARG A 371 29.96 17.88 -48.24
#